data_AF-A0A1A8XX66-F1
#
_entry.id   AF-A0A1A8XX66-F1
#
_cell.length_a   1.000
_cell.length_b   1.000
_cell.length_c   1.000
_cell.angle_alpha   90.00
_cell.angle_beta   90.00
_cell.angle_gamma   90.00
#
_symmetry.space_group_name_H-M   'P 1'
#
loop_
_entity.id
_entity.type
_entity.pdbx_description
1 polymer ?
#
loop_
_entity_poly.entity_id
_entity_poly.type
_entity_poly.pdbx_seq_one_letter_code
_entity_poly.pdbx_strand_id
1 'polypeptide(L)'
;MFDIGFSEMIVIAIVALVVIGPERLPKVARTAGLLLGRLQRYVSDVKSDINREIQLDELKKLQAEIEQSARSAEHSLASEIQAVRQTAQAATDELQATVAGGGVPPPQPAAGTAGNPPLPAAGAAATVAGPDHPTRTV
;
A
#
# COMPACT_ATOMS: atom_id res chain seq x y z
N MET A 1 2.57 16.57 12.87
CA MET A 1 2.56 17.66 11.86
C MET A 1 1.18 18.33 11.72
N PHE A 2 0.39 18.39 12.79
CA PHE A 2 -0.83 19.19 12.89
C PHE A 2 -0.88 19.77 14.30
N ASP A 3 0.01 20.72 14.59
CA ASP A 3 -0.05 21.52 15.81
C ASP A 3 -1.14 22.60 15.63
N ILE A 4 -2.40 22.17 15.55
CA ILE A 4 -3.54 23.08 15.65
C ILE A 4 -3.67 23.41 17.14
N GLY A 5 -2.89 24.40 17.57
CA GLY A 5 -2.94 24.95 18.90
C GLY A 5 -4.07 25.98 19.05
N PHE A 6 -4.19 26.49 20.28
CA PHE A 6 -5.12 27.58 20.57
C PHE A 6 -4.78 28.86 19.77
N SER A 7 -3.49 29.10 19.52
CA SER A 7 -2.99 30.23 18.72
C SER A 7 -3.50 30.18 17.27
N GLU A 8 -3.40 29.04 16.60
CA GLU A 8 -3.86 28.86 15.22
C GLU A 8 -5.37 29.03 15.11
N MET A 9 -6.14 28.53 16.08
CA MET A 9 -7.59 28.73 16.16
C MET A 9 -7.97 30.22 16.21
N ILE A 10 -7.23 31.03 16.97
CA ILE A 10 -7.45 32.49 17.03
C ILE A 10 -7.17 33.13 15.67
N VAL A 11 -6.05 32.79 15.02
CA VAL A 11 -5.68 33.35 13.72
C VAL A 11 -6.76 33.04 12.67
N ILE A 12 -7.23 31.79 12.62
CA ILE A 12 -8.31 31.39 11.71
C ILE A 12 -9.61 32.13 12.04
N ALA A 13 -9.95 32.31 13.32
CA ALA A 13 -11.13 33.06 13.72
C ALA A 13 -11.07 34.52 13.25
N ILE A 14 -9.91 35.19 13.39
CA ILE A 14 -9.72 36.56 12.91
C ILE A 14 -9.88 36.63 11.39
N VAL A 15 -9.23 35.74 10.64
CA VAL A 15 -9.34 35.70 9.17
C VAL A 15 -10.79 35.47 8.74
N ALA A 16 -11.49 34.53 9.38
CA ALA A 16 -12.89 34.26 9.11
C ALA A 16 -13.77 35.49 9.37
N LEU A 17 -13.52 36.23 10.46
CA LEU A 17 -14.25 37.46 10.76
C LEU A 17 -14.00 38.56 9.71
N VAL A 18 -12.80 38.68 9.16
CA VAL A 18 -12.48 39.69 8.13
C VAL A 18 -13.10 39.32 6.79
N VAL A 19 -12.99 38.06 6.36
CA VAL A 19 -13.42 37.60 5.03
C VAL A 19 -14.95 37.48 4.95
N ILE A 20 -15.56 36.84 5.94
CA ILE A 20 -17.01 36.60 5.97
C ILE A 20 -17.76 37.76 6.64
N GLY A 21 -17.13 38.43 7.59
CA GLY A 21 -17.74 39.47 8.41
C GLY A 21 -18.26 38.93 9.76
N PRO A 22 -18.14 39.71 10.85
CA PRO A 22 -18.56 39.29 12.20
C PRO A 22 -20.07 39.01 12.32
N GLU A 23 -20.90 39.65 11.51
CA GLU A 23 -22.36 39.44 11.53
C GLU A 23 -22.77 38.17 10.78
N ARG A 24 -21.97 37.73 9.80
CA ARG A 24 -22.32 36.60 8.91
C ARG A 24 -21.74 35.27 9.39
N LEU A 25 -20.58 35.29 10.05
CA LEU A 25 -19.95 34.11 10.65
C LEU A 25 -20.91 33.34 11.59
N PRO A 26 -21.61 33.97 12.56
CA PRO A 26 -22.52 33.24 13.44
C PRO A 26 -23.72 32.64 12.69
N LYS A 27 -24.15 33.27 11.58
CA LYS A 27 -25.23 32.74 10.75
C LYS A 27 -24.78 31.49 10.00
N VAL A 28 -23.59 31.51 9.40
CA VAL A 28 -22.98 30.35 8.72
C VAL A 28 -22.68 29.22 9.70
N ALA A 29 -22.10 29.52 10.86
CA ALA A 29 -21.82 28.53 11.90
C ALA A 29 -23.09 27.83 12.38
N ARG A 30 -24.20 28.58 12.57
CA ARG A 30 -25.51 28.00 12.91
C ARG A 30 -26.04 27.10 11.80
N THR A 31 -26.00 27.53 10.55
CA THR A 31 -26.48 26.72 9.42
C THR A 31 -25.63 25.46 9.22
N ALA A 32 -24.31 25.59 9.21
CA ALA A 32 -23.38 24.47 9.11
C ALA A 32 -23.53 23.50 10.28
N GLY A 33 -23.64 24.03 11.51
CA GLY A 33 -23.87 23.23 12.71
C GLY A 33 -25.19 22.48 12.70
N LEU A 34 -26.27 23.07 12.16
CA LEU A 34 -27.55 22.38 11.98
C LEU A 34 -27.45 21.24 10.96
N LEU A 35 -26.71 21.44 9.86
CA LEU A 35 -26.51 20.42 8.83
C LEU A 35 -25.63 19.27 9.34
N LEU A 36 -24.50 19.61 9.97
CA LEU A 36 -23.61 18.66 10.63
C LEU A 36 -24.32 17.91 11.76
N GLY A 37 -25.13 18.60 12.57
CA GLY A 37 -25.90 17.98 13.65
C GLY A 37 -26.97 17.00 13.13
N ARG A 38 -27.63 17.32 12.01
CA ARG A 38 -28.56 16.41 11.33
C ARG A 38 -27.84 15.19 10.77
N LEU A 39 -26.69 15.39 10.11
CA LEU A 39 -25.88 14.30 9.59
C LEU A 39 -25.36 13.40 10.72
N GLN A 40 -24.85 13.99 11.79
CA GLN A 40 -24.39 13.27 12.99
C GLN A 40 -25.52 12.43 13.59
N ARG A 41 -26.74 12.97 13.63
CA ARG A 41 -27.90 12.23 14.12
C ARG A 41 -28.28 11.06 13.20
N TYR A 42 -28.28 11.28 11.89
CA TYR A 42 -28.50 10.20 10.91
C TYR A 42 -27.44 9.10 11.01
N VAL A 43 -26.17 9.47 11.13
CA VAL A 43 -25.07 8.52 11.35
C VAL A 43 -25.23 7.80 12.70
N SER A 44 -25.71 8.48 13.74
CA SER A 44 -25.96 7.87 15.05
C SER A 44 -27.13 6.89 15.01
N ASP A 45 -28.19 7.21 14.29
CA ASP A 45 -29.36 6.36 14.10
C ASP A 45 -28.99 5.12 13.27
N VAL A 46 -28.29 5.31 12.14
CA VAL A 46 -27.75 4.21 11.33
C VAL A 46 -26.75 3.38 12.11
N LYS A 47 -25.85 3.98 12.90
CA LYS A 47 -24.95 3.24 13.78
C LYS A 47 -25.72 2.46 14.84
N SER A 48 -26.82 2.99 15.37
CA SER A 48 -27.68 2.31 16.34
C SER A 48 -28.40 1.11 15.69
N ASP A 49 -28.93 1.26 14.49
CA ASP A 49 -29.61 0.19 13.74
C ASP A 49 -28.62 -0.89 13.30
N ILE A 50 -27.45 -0.48 12.76
CA ILE A 50 -26.35 -1.38 12.41
C ILE A 50 -25.81 -2.10 13.64
N ASN A 51 -25.65 -1.42 14.79
CA ASN A 51 -25.18 -2.07 16.01
C ASN A 51 -26.25 -3.00 16.64
N ARG A 52 -27.50 -2.92 16.17
CA ARG A 52 -28.61 -3.78 16.59
C ARG A 52 -28.79 -4.99 15.66
N GLU A 53 -28.35 -4.91 14.41
CA GLU A 53 -28.41 -5.98 13.40
C GLU A 53 -27.06 -6.69 13.15
N ILE A 54 -25.94 -5.97 13.23
CA ILE A 54 -24.58 -6.54 13.18
C ILE A 54 -24.17 -6.93 14.60
N GLN A 55 -24.30 -8.22 14.89
CA GLN A 55 -23.58 -8.85 16.01
C GLN A 55 -22.10 -8.47 15.90
N LEU A 56 -21.49 -8.13 17.05
CA LEU A 56 -20.09 -7.71 17.27
C LEU A 56 -19.01 -8.59 16.60
N ASP A 57 -19.39 -9.69 15.96
CA ASP A 57 -18.54 -10.68 15.33
C ASP A 57 -18.02 -10.26 13.95
N GLU A 58 -18.79 -9.52 13.13
CA GLU A 58 -18.30 -9.11 11.80
C GLU A 58 -17.26 -7.99 11.87
N LEU A 59 -17.45 -7.01 12.76
CA LEU A 59 -16.46 -5.95 13.01
C LEU A 59 -15.18 -6.51 13.65
N LYS A 60 -15.30 -7.48 14.56
CA LYS A 60 -14.15 -8.22 15.09
C LYS A 60 -13.44 -9.01 13.99
N LYS A 61 -14.17 -9.60 13.06
CA LYS A 61 -13.61 -10.35 11.94
C LYS A 61 -12.83 -9.45 10.97
N LEU A 62 -13.38 -8.29 10.60
CA LEU A 62 -12.65 -7.29 9.80
C LEU A 62 -11.40 -6.79 10.52
N GLN A 63 -11.49 -6.49 11.82
CA GLN A 63 -10.34 -6.03 12.60
C GLN A 63 -9.26 -7.11 12.69
N ALA A 64 -9.65 -8.37 12.93
CA ALA A 64 -8.72 -9.51 12.94
C ALA A 64 -8.06 -9.74 11.58
N GLU A 65 -8.80 -9.58 10.47
CA GLU A 65 -8.28 -9.74 9.11
C GLU A 65 -7.28 -8.61 8.73
N ILE A 66 -7.57 -7.37 9.15
CA ILE A 66 -6.64 -6.23 8.98
C ILE A 66 -5.37 -6.45 9.80
N GLU A 67 -5.50 -6.89 11.06
CA GLU A 67 -4.35 -7.11 11.95
C GLU A 67 -3.48 -8.29 11.46
N GLN A 68 -4.10 -9.36 10.95
CA GLN A 68 -3.41 -10.47 10.30
C GLN A 68 -2.65 -10.01 9.04
N SER A 69 -3.29 -9.18 8.22
CA SER A 69 -2.69 -8.64 6.99
C SER A 69 -1.52 -7.72 7.29
N ALA A 70 -1.65 -6.86 8.31
CA ALA A 70 -0.58 -5.98 8.77
C ALA A 70 0.63 -6.79 9.30
N ARG A 71 0.39 -7.77 10.18
CA ARG A 71 1.45 -8.67 10.68
C ARG A 71 2.18 -9.41 9.56
N SER A 72 1.44 -9.87 8.55
CA SER A 72 2.03 -10.58 7.41
C SER A 72 2.87 -9.67 6.52
N ALA A 73 2.41 -8.43 6.32
CA ALA A 73 3.16 -7.41 5.58
C ALA A 73 4.45 -7.01 6.33
N GLU A 74 4.39 -6.82 7.65
CA GLU A 74 5.56 -6.56 8.49
C GLU A 74 6.59 -7.70 8.40
N HIS A 75 6.14 -8.95 8.49
CA HIS A 75 7.00 -10.12 8.40
C HIS A 75 7.68 -10.25 7.02
N SER A 76 6.93 -9.97 5.95
CA SER A 76 7.44 -10.00 4.58
C SER A 76 8.45 -8.88 4.33
N LEU A 77 8.17 -7.69 4.85
CA LEU A 77 9.07 -6.56 4.74
C LEU A 77 10.36 -6.78 5.56
N ALA A 78 10.24 -7.32 6.77
CA ALA A 78 11.38 -7.65 7.63
C ALA A 78 12.29 -8.70 6.98
N SER A 79 11.72 -9.75 6.37
CA SER A 79 12.50 -10.78 5.69
C SER A 79 13.18 -10.26 4.42
N GLU A 80 12.49 -9.41 3.66
CA GLU A 80 13.06 -8.76 2.47
C GLU A 80 14.22 -7.83 2.83
N ILE A 81 14.08 -7.00 3.87
CA ILE A 81 15.17 -6.14 4.37
C ILE A 81 16.37 -6.98 4.82
N GLN A 82 16.13 -8.12 5.47
CA GLN A 82 17.21 -9.00 5.93
C GLN A 82 17.93 -9.69 4.76
N ALA A 83 17.21 -10.11 3.73
CA ALA A 83 17.78 -10.68 2.50
C ALA A 83 18.60 -9.63 1.72
N VAL A 84 18.11 -8.39 1.63
CA VAL A 84 18.85 -7.27 1.03
C VAL A 84 20.12 -6.99 1.82
N ARG A 85 20.07 -7.00 3.15
CA ARG A 85 21.25 -6.78 4.01
C ARG A 85 22.30 -7.86 3.84
N GLN A 86 21.90 -9.14 3.75
CA GLN A 86 22.82 -10.25 3.51
C GLN A 86 23.48 -10.16 2.14
N THR A 87 22.70 -9.85 1.10
CA THR A 87 23.23 -9.65 -0.26
C THR A 87 24.21 -8.47 -0.31
N ALA A 88 23.87 -7.36 0.35
CA ALA A 88 24.75 -6.21 0.44
C ALA A 88 26.05 -6.53 1.19
N GLN A 89 25.98 -7.26 2.31
CA GLN A 89 27.17 -7.70 3.04
C GLN A 89 28.06 -8.62 2.20
N ALA A 90 27.48 -9.63 1.56
CA ALA A 90 28.21 -10.54 0.67
C ALA A 90 28.90 -9.80 -0.50
N ALA A 91 28.21 -8.85 -1.12
CA ALA A 91 28.79 -8.01 -2.16
C ALA A 91 29.93 -7.13 -1.62
N THR A 92 29.79 -6.61 -0.39
CA THR A 92 30.83 -5.78 0.23
C THR A 92 32.08 -6.61 0.59
N ASP A 93 31.89 -7.84 1.08
CA ASP A 93 32.98 -8.78 1.36
C ASP A 93 33.69 -9.21 0.06
N GLU A 94 32.96 -9.44 -1.04
CA GLU A 94 33.54 -9.77 -2.35
C GLU A 94 34.31 -8.59 -2.96
N LEU A 95 33.77 -7.37 -2.82
CA LEU A 95 34.46 -6.13 -3.20
C LEU A 95 35.72 -5.91 -2.35
N GLN A 96 35.67 -6.19 -1.05
CA GLN A 96 36.83 -6.04 -0.18
C GLN A 96 37.88 -7.13 -0.44
N ALA A 97 37.47 -8.35 -0.77
CA ALA A 97 38.38 -9.44 -1.18
C ALA A 97 39.07 -9.13 -2.51
N THR A 98 38.36 -8.54 -3.48
CA THR A 98 38.92 -8.13 -4.78
C THR A 98 39.78 -6.86 -4.69
N VAL A 99 39.52 -5.96 -3.75
CA VAL A 99 40.34 -4.76 -3.50
C VAL A 99 41.57 -5.04 -2.63
N ALA A 100 41.45 -5.94 -1.64
CA ALA A 100 42.59 -6.35 -0.79
C ALA A 100 43.50 -7.38 -1.48
N GLY A 101 42.94 -8.22 -2.35
CA GLY A 101 43.68 -9.12 -3.22
C GLY A 101 43.91 -8.49 -4.58
N GLY A 102 44.88 -7.57 -4.68
CA GLY A 102 45.29 -7.02 -5.97
C GLY A 102 45.70 -8.14 -6.94
N GLY A 103 44.81 -8.51 -7.86
CA GLY A 103 45.03 -9.63 -8.75
C GLY A 103 43.89 -9.82 -9.74
N VAL A 104 44.12 -9.37 -10.97
CA VAL A 104 43.32 -9.61 -12.17
C VAL A 104 42.84 -11.07 -12.29
N PRO A 105 41.58 -11.32 -12.71
CA PRO A 105 41.16 -12.69 -12.99
C PRO A 105 41.88 -13.20 -14.24
N PRO A 106 42.48 -14.41 -14.24
CA PRO A 106 43.04 -14.98 -15.44
C PRO A 106 41.90 -15.39 -16.40
N PRO A 107 42.14 -15.30 -17.72
CA PRO A 107 41.15 -15.59 -18.74
C PRO A 107 40.91 -17.11 -18.86
N GLN A 108 39.69 -17.42 -19.29
CA GLN A 108 39.12 -18.73 -19.64
C GLN A 108 40.08 -19.70 -20.37
N PRO A 109 39.87 -21.02 -20.25
CA PRO A 109 40.14 -21.97 -21.32
C PRO A 109 38.85 -22.22 -22.11
N ALA A 110 38.76 -21.63 -23.30
CA ALA A 110 38.00 -22.20 -24.40
C ALA A 110 38.86 -23.30 -25.04
N ALA A 111 38.30 -24.51 -25.22
CA ALA A 111 38.50 -25.45 -26.34
C ALA A 111 38.60 -26.94 -25.92
N GLY A 112 37.82 -27.77 -26.61
CA GLY A 112 37.87 -29.25 -26.57
C GLY A 112 36.47 -29.88 -26.65
N THR A 113 35.70 -29.70 -27.73
CA THR A 113 35.69 -30.50 -28.99
C THR A 113 34.76 -31.72 -28.97
N ALA A 114 33.71 -31.59 -29.77
CA ALA A 114 33.04 -32.58 -30.64
C ALA A 114 32.23 -33.75 -30.06
N GLY A 115 30.93 -33.71 -30.37
CA GLY A 115 30.01 -34.86 -30.37
C GLY A 115 28.59 -34.43 -30.77
N ASN A 116 28.36 -34.16 -32.06
CA ASN A 116 27.03 -33.88 -32.66
C ASN A 116 26.07 -35.10 -32.53
N PRO A 117 24.80 -35.02 -32.99
CA PRO A 117 23.60 -34.52 -32.31
C PRO A 117 22.52 -35.63 -32.21
N PRO A 118 21.28 -35.34 -31.79
CA PRO A 118 20.23 -35.40 -32.81
C PRO A 118 19.19 -34.26 -32.68
N LEU A 119 19.06 -33.50 -33.76
CA LEU A 119 17.78 -32.98 -34.24
C LEU A 119 17.02 -34.15 -34.92
N PRO A 120 15.68 -34.14 -35.12
CA PRO A 120 14.93 -32.97 -35.61
C PRO A 120 13.45 -32.83 -35.19
N ALA A 121 12.89 -31.66 -35.56
CA ALA A 121 11.48 -31.44 -35.96
C ALA A 121 10.43 -31.63 -34.85
N ALA A 122 9.36 -30.87 -34.73
CA ALA A 122 8.73 -29.77 -35.44
C ALA A 122 7.75 -29.20 -34.38
N GLY A 123 7.50 -27.90 -34.31
CA GLY A 123 6.68 -27.20 -35.28
C GLY A 123 5.73 -26.26 -34.54
N ALA A 124 5.23 -25.28 -35.30
CA ALA A 124 4.13 -24.38 -35.01
C ALA A 124 4.32 -23.46 -33.78
N ALA A 125 4.61 -22.18 -33.96
CA ALA A 125 3.69 -21.17 -34.45
C ALA A 125 2.40 -21.07 -33.62
N ALA A 126 2.08 -19.81 -33.30
CA ALA A 126 0.72 -19.27 -33.21
C ALA A 126 0.00 -19.38 -31.85
N THR A 127 -0.25 -18.17 -31.32
CA THR A 127 -1.61 -17.69 -31.06
C THR A 127 -2.22 -17.97 -29.68
N VAL A 128 -2.37 -16.85 -28.98
CA VAL A 128 -3.51 -16.43 -28.15
C VAL A 128 -4.63 -17.48 -28.02
N ALA A 129 -4.81 -17.98 -26.81
CA ALA A 129 -6.00 -18.70 -26.41
C ALA A 129 -6.56 -18.01 -25.17
N GLY A 130 -7.65 -17.28 -25.37
CA GLY A 130 -8.53 -16.91 -24.27
C GLY A 130 -9.31 -18.12 -23.77
N PRO A 131 -10.10 -17.94 -22.70
CA PRO A 131 -11.32 -18.68 -22.53
C PRO A 131 -12.54 -17.76 -22.65
N ASP A 132 -13.47 -18.24 -23.45
CA ASP A 132 -14.85 -17.82 -23.59
C ASP A 132 -15.59 -17.58 -22.26
N HIS A 133 -16.60 -16.72 -22.41
CA HIS A 133 -17.73 -16.33 -21.58
C HIS A 133 -18.30 -17.38 -20.60
N PRO A 134 -19.12 -16.94 -19.62
CA PRO A 134 -20.57 -17.07 -19.90
C PRO A 134 -21.49 -15.97 -19.32
N THR A 135 -22.55 -15.70 -20.10
CA THR A 135 -23.93 -15.32 -19.70
C THR A 135 -24.15 -13.95 -19.01
N ARG A 136 -25.22 -13.18 -19.27
CA ARG A 136 -26.65 -13.56 -19.26
C ARG A 136 -27.55 -12.37 -19.68
N THR A 137 -28.75 -12.69 -20.21
CA THR A 137 -30.02 -11.90 -20.21
C THR A 137 -30.11 -10.76 -21.24
N VAL A 138 -31.12 -10.68 -22.11
CA VAL A 138 -32.56 -10.99 -22.00
C VAL A 138 -33.08 -11.76 -23.21
#